data_AF-A0A224YLG5-F1
#
_entry.id   AF-A0A224YLG5-F1
#
_cell.length_a   1.000
_cell.length_b   1.000
_cell.length_c   1.000
_cell.angle_alpha   90.00
_cell.angle_beta   90.00
_cell.angle_gamma   90.00
#
_symmetry.space_group_name_H-M   'P 1'
#
loop_
_entity.id
_entity.type
_entity.pdbx_description
1 polymer ?
#
loop_
_entity_poly.entity_id
_entity_poly.type
_entity_poly.pdbx_seq_one_letter_code
_entity_poly.pdbx_strand_id
1 'polypeptide(L)'
;MTFQWCCPLILLMCIRVLFGRATSSPSTDDIKRHVRAMLESRSTPLVLLLANVLPPSQKEKPCWISEFNQRGPTGAIAHYLYSGSNAHPPTEQWSQRTQGPWLLLDVVGGGTPKLMVDVQSGTLFGHSETEYYDILFANAHCAILKLPTPTKEGLQCMVWVPANTAHFLHTECKREFMQRCPACSRTESTASMTSA
;
A
#
# COMPACT_ATOMS: atom_id res chain seq x y z
N MET A 1 -17.70 35.25 47.40
CA MET A 1 -17.59 33.78 47.22
C MET A 1 -18.68 33.41 46.22
N THR A 2 -18.49 32.94 45.00
CA THR A 2 -17.53 31.97 44.43
C THR A 2 -17.73 32.00 42.92
N PHE A 3 -16.74 32.28 42.08
CA PHE A 3 -16.77 31.94 40.64
C PHE A 3 -15.36 32.08 40.04
N GLN A 4 -14.44 31.19 40.44
CA GLN A 4 -13.06 31.21 39.90
C GLN A 4 -12.53 29.82 39.53
N TRP A 5 -13.42 28.82 39.44
CA TRP A 5 -13.06 27.42 39.24
C TRP A 5 -13.65 26.78 37.96
N CYS A 6 -14.38 27.54 37.13
CA CYS A 6 -14.96 27.00 35.89
C CYS A 6 -14.11 27.22 34.63
N CYS A 7 -13.12 28.12 34.65
CA CYS A 7 -12.30 28.42 33.47
C CYS A 7 -11.28 27.33 33.06
N PRO A 8 -10.60 26.59 33.96
CA PRO A 8 -9.55 25.66 33.52
C PRO A 8 -10.10 24.38 32.86
N LEU A 9 -11.32 23.97 33.21
CA LEU A 9 -11.97 22.78 32.61
C LEU A 9 -12.45 23.04 31.18
N ILE A 10 -12.95 24.24 30.88
CA ILE A 10 -13.36 24.63 29.53
C ILE A 10 -12.14 24.71 28.61
N LEU A 11 -11.02 25.24 29.10
CA LEU A 11 -9.78 25.34 28.33
C LEU A 11 -9.19 23.95 27.99
N LEU A 12 -9.25 23.00 28.93
CA LEU A 12 -8.79 21.61 28.71
C LEU A 12 -9.65 20.85 27.68
N MET A 13 -10.96 21.11 27.63
CA MET A 13 -11.85 20.56 26.59
C MET A 13 -11.55 21.15 25.21
N CYS A 14 -11.29 22.46 25.12
CA CYS A 14 -10.94 23.11 23.85
C CYS A 14 -9.61 22.61 23.26
N ILE A 15 -8.62 22.28 24.10
CA ILE A 15 -7.34 21.70 23.62
C ILE A 15 -7.56 20.31 23.00
N ARG A 16 -8.48 19.50 23.53
CA ARG A 16 -8.81 18.19 22.89
C ARG A 16 -9.58 18.35 21.57
N VAL A 17 -10.34 19.42 21.39
CA VAL A 17 -11.03 19.70 20.12
C VAL A 17 -10.08 20.31 19.08
N LEU A 18 -9.10 21.11 19.50
CA LEU A 18 -8.16 21.78 18.60
C LEU A 18 -6.92 20.91 18.25
N PHE A 19 -6.52 19.98 19.11
CA PHE A 19 -5.37 19.09 18.88
C PHE A 19 -5.76 17.61 18.75
N GLY A 20 -7.02 17.26 19.00
CA GLY A 20 -7.60 15.99 18.57
C GLY A 20 -7.90 16.05 17.08
N ARG A 21 -6.87 16.03 16.24
CA ARG A 21 -7.01 15.44 14.91
C ARG A 21 -7.34 13.97 15.12
N ALA A 22 -8.61 13.69 15.38
CA ALA A 22 -9.18 12.41 15.00
C ALA A 22 -8.95 12.35 13.49
N THR A 23 -7.87 11.68 13.08
CA THR A 23 -7.71 11.24 11.70
C THR A 23 -8.90 10.32 11.46
N SER A 24 -9.99 10.87 10.93
CA SER A 24 -11.13 10.10 10.49
C SER A 24 -10.59 9.04 9.57
N SER A 25 -10.78 7.76 9.93
CA SER A 25 -10.38 6.67 9.04
C SER A 25 -11.00 6.94 7.67
N PRO A 26 -10.23 6.91 6.59
CA PRO A 26 -10.77 7.22 5.27
C PRO A 26 -11.95 6.28 4.97
N SER A 27 -13.01 6.85 4.39
CA SER A 27 -14.18 6.05 4.02
C SER A 27 -13.81 5.05 2.92
N THR A 28 -14.58 3.96 2.77
CA THR A 28 -14.36 2.97 1.70
C THR A 28 -14.32 3.63 0.32
N ASP A 29 -15.17 4.63 0.07
CA ASP A 29 -15.20 5.33 -1.22
C ASP A 29 -13.98 6.23 -1.43
N ASP A 30 -13.46 6.84 -0.36
CA ASP A 30 -12.21 7.61 -0.44
C ASP A 30 -11.02 6.69 -0.75
N ILE A 31 -10.93 5.52 -0.10
CA ILE A 31 -9.89 4.53 -0.36
C ILE A 31 -9.91 4.12 -1.83
N LYS A 32 -11.09 3.77 -2.36
CA LYS A 32 -11.23 3.39 -3.77
C LYS A 32 -10.83 4.51 -4.72
N ARG A 33 -11.26 5.74 -4.43
CA ARG A 33 -10.94 6.91 -5.24
C ARG A 33 -9.43 7.15 -5.29
N HIS A 34 -8.75 7.05 -4.16
CA HIS A 34 -7.30 7.21 -4.07
C HIS A 34 -6.54 6.11 -4.82
N VAL A 35 -6.92 4.84 -4.64
CA VAL A 35 -6.29 3.74 -5.38
C VAL A 35 -6.52 3.89 -6.88
N ARG A 36 -7.75 4.17 -7.31
CA ARG A 36 -8.04 4.38 -8.75
C ARG A 36 -7.23 5.56 -9.31
N ALA A 37 -7.14 6.68 -8.59
CA ALA A 37 -6.33 7.82 -9.02
C ALA A 37 -4.82 7.47 -9.15
N MET A 38 -4.29 6.66 -8.23
CA MET A 38 -2.92 6.15 -8.31
C MET A 38 -2.70 5.23 -9.51
N LEU A 39 -3.64 4.34 -9.81
CA LEU A 39 -3.57 3.45 -10.96
C LEU A 39 -3.69 4.21 -12.29
N GLU A 40 -4.57 5.20 -12.38
CA GLU A 40 -4.78 5.97 -13.62
C GLU A 40 -3.69 7.01 -13.93
N SER A 41 -2.70 7.16 -13.04
CA SER A 41 -1.61 8.10 -13.19
C SER A 41 -0.70 7.72 -14.37
N ARG A 42 -0.80 8.49 -15.47
CA ARG A 42 0.00 8.27 -16.68
C ARG A 42 1.45 8.72 -16.57
N SER A 43 1.72 9.75 -15.77
CA SER A 43 3.03 10.39 -15.67
C SER A 43 3.87 9.87 -14.50
N THR A 44 3.21 9.26 -13.51
CA THR A 44 3.86 8.81 -12.28
C THR A 44 3.56 7.34 -12.07
N PRO A 45 4.56 6.45 -12.21
CA PRO A 45 4.37 5.04 -11.95
C PRO A 45 4.30 4.76 -10.45
N LEU A 46 3.81 3.57 -10.10
CA LEU A 46 3.77 3.10 -8.72
C LEU A 46 5.02 2.27 -8.43
N VAL A 47 5.56 2.42 -7.23
CA VAL A 47 6.71 1.65 -6.77
C VAL A 47 6.39 0.92 -5.48
N LEU A 48 6.90 -0.30 -5.34
CA LEU A 48 6.82 -1.05 -4.09
C LEU A 48 7.87 -0.52 -3.13
N LEU A 49 7.44 0.12 -2.04
CA LEU A 49 8.34 0.79 -1.10
C LEU A 49 8.58 -0.02 0.18
N LEU A 50 7.54 -0.66 0.71
CA LEU A 50 7.65 -1.48 1.92
C LEU A 50 6.96 -2.83 1.74
N ALA A 51 7.57 -3.82 2.38
CA ALA A 51 7.08 -5.18 2.55
C ALA A 51 7.39 -5.57 4.00
N ASN A 52 6.44 -6.19 4.72
CA ASN A 52 6.61 -6.44 6.17
C ASN A 52 7.74 -7.44 6.49
N VAL A 53 8.14 -8.28 5.53
CA VAL A 53 9.32 -9.13 5.59
C VAL A 53 9.91 -9.21 4.19
N LEU A 54 11.21 -8.98 4.05
CA LEU A 54 11.94 -9.32 2.83
C LEU A 54 12.43 -10.77 2.98
N PRO A 55 12.16 -11.68 2.02
CA PRO A 55 12.71 -13.02 2.02
C PRO A 55 14.23 -13.00 2.21
N PRO A 56 14.82 -13.73 3.18
CA PRO A 56 16.27 -13.82 3.32
C PRO A 56 16.96 -14.46 2.10
N SER A 57 16.20 -15.14 1.24
CA SER A 57 16.65 -15.70 -0.04
C SER A 57 16.91 -14.64 -1.12
N GLN A 58 16.38 -13.42 -0.96
CA GLN A 58 16.66 -12.30 -1.86
C GLN A 58 17.88 -11.53 -1.37
N LYS A 59 19.07 -12.01 -1.75
CA LYS A 59 20.36 -11.32 -1.48
C LYS A 59 20.41 -9.91 -2.08
N GLU A 60 19.60 -9.65 -3.11
CA GLU A 60 19.38 -8.33 -3.69
C GLU A 60 17.97 -7.85 -3.36
N LYS A 61 17.83 -6.59 -2.90
CA LYS A 61 16.52 -5.98 -2.65
C LYS A 61 15.80 -5.84 -4.00
N PRO A 62 14.67 -6.53 -4.22
CA PRO A 62 13.95 -6.37 -5.47
C PRO A 62 13.23 -5.02 -5.48
N CYS A 63 13.39 -4.29 -6.58
CA CYS A 63 12.67 -3.06 -6.86
C CYS A 63 11.55 -3.38 -7.84
N TRP A 64 10.31 -3.04 -7.51
CA TRP A 64 9.16 -3.24 -8.39
C TRP A 64 8.55 -1.92 -8.81
N ILE A 65 8.25 -1.79 -10.09
CA ILE A 65 7.57 -0.64 -10.69
C ILE A 65 6.35 -1.14 -11.44
N SER A 66 5.20 -0.50 -11.21
CA SER A 66 3.96 -0.72 -11.95
C SER A 66 3.61 0.56 -12.72
N GLU A 67 3.51 0.46 -14.04
CA GLU A 67 3.32 1.60 -14.94
C GLU A 67 2.00 1.51 -15.67
N PHE A 68 1.24 2.59 -15.69
CA PHE A 68 0.01 2.69 -16.48
C PHE A 68 0.33 2.49 -17.96
N ASN A 69 -0.45 1.63 -18.62
CA ASN A 69 -0.43 1.46 -20.06
C ASN A 69 -1.68 2.08 -20.69
N GLN A 70 -2.85 1.55 -20.35
CA GLN A 70 -4.12 1.97 -20.93
C GLN A 70 -5.30 1.66 -20.01
N ARG A 71 -6.48 2.19 -20.32
CA ARG A 71 -7.72 1.69 -19.71
C ARG A 71 -8.15 0.42 -20.44
N GLY A 72 -8.40 -0.63 -19.68
CA GLY A 72 -8.95 -1.90 -20.15
C GLY A 72 -10.47 -1.86 -20.30
N PRO A 73 -11.09 -2.98 -20.71
CA PRO A 73 -12.54 -3.11 -20.75
C PRO A 73 -13.15 -2.93 -19.35
N THR A 74 -14.42 -2.52 -19.31
CA THR A 74 -15.23 -2.40 -18.09
C THR A 74 -14.65 -1.52 -16.96
N GLY A 75 -13.70 -0.64 -17.27
CA GLY A 75 -13.10 0.28 -16.30
C GLY A 75 -11.87 -0.26 -15.57
N ALA A 76 -11.40 -1.47 -15.92
CA ALA A 76 -10.11 -1.97 -15.46
C ALA A 76 -8.96 -1.12 -16.02
N ILE A 77 -7.79 -1.19 -15.38
CA ILE A 77 -6.62 -0.38 -15.70
C ILE A 77 -5.46 -1.32 -16.00
N ALA A 78 -4.94 -1.23 -17.22
CA ALA A 78 -3.84 -2.04 -17.69
C ALA A 78 -2.50 -1.44 -17.23
N HIS A 79 -1.68 -2.24 -16.58
CA HIS A 79 -0.33 -1.85 -16.14
C HIS A 79 0.73 -2.84 -16.63
N TYR A 80 1.92 -2.35 -16.93
CA TYR A 80 3.11 -3.19 -17.01
C TYR A 80 3.79 -3.25 -15.64
N LEU A 81 4.23 -4.44 -15.25
CA LEU A 81 4.99 -4.65 -14.02
C LEU A 81 6.45 -4.96 -14.36
N TYR A 82 7.37 -4.18 -13.82
CA TYR A 82 8.80 -4.34 -13.99
C TYR A 82 9.44 -4.68 -12.65
N SER A 83 10.32 -5.67 -12.65
CA SER A 83 11.21 -5.95 -11.54
C SER A 83 12.63 -5.54 -11.89
N GLY A 84 13.41 -5.25 -10.86
CA GLY A 84 14.86 -5.10 -10.97
C GLY A 84 15.50 -5.22 -9.59
N SER A 85 16.75 -4.82 -9.49
CA SER A 85 17.50 -4.85 -8.25
C SER A 85 18.30 -3.56 -8.06
N ASN A 86 19.00 -3.43 -6.93
CA ASN A 86 19.89 -2.29 -6.71
C ASN A 86 21.01 -2.19 -7.77
N ALA A 87 21.50 -3.33 -8.28
CA ALA A 87 22.57 -3.38 -9.27
C ALA A 87 22.06 -3.10 -10.69
N HIS A 88 20.80 -3.45 -10.96
CA HIS A 88 20.13 -3.25 -12.24
C HIS A 88 18.72 -2.72 -11.97
N PRO A 89 18.57 -1.43 -11.65
CA PRO A 89 17.27 -0.87 -11.34
C PRO A 89 16.39 -0.94 -12.60
N PRO A 90 15.07 -1.14 -12.44
CA PRO A 90 14.16 -1.22 -13.60
C PRO A 90 14.08 0.10 -14.38
N THR A 91 14.70 1.18 -13.91
CA THR A 91 14.82 2.49 -14.58
C THR A 91 16.02 2.61 -15.52
N GLU A 92 16.99 1.69 -15.47
CA GLU A 92 18.14 1.72 -16.38
C GLU A 92 17.72 1.26 -17.78
N GLN A 93 17.84 2.17 -18.76
CA GLN A 93 17.58 1.97 -20.20
C GLN A 93 16.15 1.54 -20.57
N TRP A 94 15.25 2.54 -20.67
CA TRP A 94 13.86 2.39 -21.14
C TRP A 94 13.73 1.66 -22.49
N SER A 95 14.74 1.76 -23.37
CA SER A 95 14.77 1.12 -24.69
C SER A 95 15.08 -0.38 -24.67
N GLN A 96 15.56 -0.93 -23.54
CA GLN A 96 15.86 -2.36 -23.38
C GLN A 96 14.90 -3.09 -22.44
N ARG A 97 13.85 -2.41 -21.94
CA ARG A 97 12.80 -3.07 -21.17
C ARG A 97 12.08 -4.08 -22.05
N THR A 98 12.43 -5.36 -21.91
CA THR A 98 11.55 -6.45 -22.29
C THR A 98 10.20 -6.20 -21.62
N GLN A 99 9.10 -6.27 -22.36
CA GLN A 99 7.77 -6.01 -21.81
C GLN A 99 7.57 -6.93 -20.59
N GLY A 100 7.56 -6.32 -19.41
CA GLY A 100 7.28 -7.01 -18.17
C GLY A 100 5.85 -7.53 -18.17
N PRO A 101 5.48 -8.37 -17.20
CA PRO A 101 4.15 -8.94 -17.18
C PRO A 101 3.06 -7.87 -17.23
N TRP A 102 2.05 -8.12 -18.07
CA TRP A 102 0.91 -7.23 -18.22
C TRP A 102 -0.15 -7.61 -17.18
N LEU A 103 -0.61 -6.63 -16.40
CA LEU A 103 -1.65 -6.75 -15.40
C LEU A 103 -2.92 -5.99 -15.83
N LEU A 104 -4.09 -6.56 -15.53
CA LEU A 104 -5.37 -5.86 -15.48
C LEU A 104 -5.76 -5.64 -14.01
N LEU A 105 -5.95 -4.38 -13.65
CA LEU A 105 -6.18 -3.95 -12.27
C LEU A 105 -7.55 -3.30 -12.13
N ASP A 106 -8.32 -3.67 -11.10
CA ASP A 106 -9.55 -2.95 -10.76
C ASP A 106 -9.77 -2.92 -9.25
N VAL A 107 -10.50 -1.90 -8.78
CA VAL A 107 -10.86 -1.74 -7.38
C VAL A 107 -12.33 -2.09 -7.19
N VAL A 108 -12.57 -3.19 -6.48
CA VAL A 108 -13.89 -3.81 -6.31
C VAL A 108 -14.32 -3.89 -4.85
N GLY A 109 -15.59 -4.26 -4.62
CA GLY A 109 -16.15 -4.56 -3.29
C GLY A 109 -16.88 -3.39 -2.61
N GLY A 110 -17.98 -3.66 -1.90
CA GLY A 110 -18.80 -2.64 -1.21
C GLY A 110 -18.41 -2.38 0.25
N GLY A 111 -17.95 -3.41 0.97
CA GLY A 111 -17.50 -3.32 2.36
C GLY A 111 -16.01 -2.98 2.44
N THR A 112 -15.17 -4.03 2.55
CA THR A 112 -13.72 -3.89 2.43
C THR A 112 -13.33 -3.74 0.96
N PRO A 113 -12.71 -2.62 0.55
CA PRO A 113 -12.26 -2.46 -0.82
C PRO A 113 -11.14 -3.45 -1.12
N LYS A 114 -11.17 -4.05 -2.30
CA LYS A 114 -10.18 -5.02 -2.78
C LYS A 114 -9.59 -4.56 -4.10
N LEU A 115 -8.30 -4.77 -4.27
CA LEU A 115 -7.62 -4.66 -5.57
C LEU A 115 -7.65 -6.04 -6.23
N MET A 116 -8.38 -6.14 -7.34
CA MET A 116 -8.31 -7.27 -8.25
C MET A 116 -7.07 -7.11 -9.13
N VAL A 117 -6.25 -8.14 -9.20
CA VAL A 117 -5.04 -8.21 -10.02
C VAL A 117 -5.17 -9.42 -10.91
N ASP A 118 -5.19 -9.19 -12.21
CA ASP A 118 -5.30 -10.24 -13.21
C ASP A 118 -4.07 -10.23 -14.13
N VAL A 119 -3.26 -11.30 -14.07
CA VAL A 119 -1.99 -11.40 -14.79
C VAL A 119 -2.21 -11.96 -16.18
N GLN A 120 -1.93 -11.18 -17.21
CA GLN A 120 -2.27 -11.46 -18.61
C GLN A 120 -1.11 -11.99 -19.46
N SER A 121 0.13 -11.97 -18.96
CA SER A 121 1.33 -12.38 -19.71
C SER A 121 1.87 -13.74 -19.26
N GLY A 122 2.16 -14.63 -20.21
CA GLY A 122 2.95 -15.86 -19.96
C GLY A 122 2.21 -17.19 -20.13
N THR A 123 0.93 -17.22 -20.50
CA THR A 123 0.24 -18.49 -20.74
C THR A 123 0.07 -18.77 -22.23
N LEU A 124 0.80 -19.76 -22.75
CA LEU A 124 0.48 -20.45 -24.01
C LEU A 124 -0.88 -21.19 -23.94
N PHE A 125 -1.53 -21.22 -22.77
CA PHE A 125 -2.76 -21.97 -22.47
C PHE A 125 -3.80 -21.25 -21.57
N GLY A 126 -3.82 -19.91 -21.51
CA GLY A 126 -4.99 -19.16 -21.02
C GLY A 126 -5.44 -19.41 -19.57
N HIS A 127 -4.51 -19.50 -18.61
CA HIS A 127 -4.88 -19.42 -17.18
C HIS A 127 -4.52 -18.02 -16.65
N SER A 128 -5.50 -17.13 -16.71
CA SER A 128 -5.49 -15.87 -15.95
C SER A 128 -5.67 -16.19 -14.46
N GLU A 129 -4.60 -16.11 -13.67
CA GLU A 129 -4.74 -16.10 -12.22
C GLU A 129 -5.19 -14.70 -11.78
N THR A 130 -6.46 -14.59 -11.45
CA THR A 130 -7.02 -13.40 -10.81
C THR A 130 -6.89 -13.52 -9.30
N GLU A 131 -6.15 -12.60 -8.71
CA GLU A 131 -5.98 -12.50 -7.26
C GLU A 131 -6.67 -11.25 -6.70
N TYR A 132 -7.07 -11.32 -5.43
CA TYR A 132 -7.73 -10.22 -4.73
C TYR A 132 -6.96 -9.85 -3.47
N TYR A 133 -6.53 -8.59 -3.42
CA TYR A 133 -5.77 -8.04 -2.31
C TYR A 133 -6.67 -7.10 -1.50
N ASP A 134 -6.77 -7.29 -0.18
CA ASP A 134 -7.53 -6.35 0.65
C ASP A 134 -6.76 -5.02 0.72
N ILE A 135 -7.45 -3.91 0.46
CA ILE A 135 -6.88 -2.57 0.60
C ILE A 135 -7.13 -2.11 2.03
N LEU A 136 -6.09 -2.17 2.87
CA LEU A 136 -6.17 -1.84 4.28
C LEU A 136 -6.26 -0.33 4.53
N PHE A 137 -5.62 0.45 3.66
CA PHE A 137 -5.57 1.91 3.70
C PHE A 137 -5.14 2.45 2.34
N ALA A 138 -5.67 3.60 1.95
CA ALA A 138 -5.10 4.37 0.85
C ALA A 138 -5.38 5.86 1.03
N ASN A 139 -4.43 6.68 0.59
CA ASN A 139 -4.56 8.12 0.46
C ASN A 139 -3.87 8.58 -0.85
N ALA A 140 -3.63 9.88 -1.00
CA ALA A 140 -2.93 10.42 -2.18
C ALA A 140 -1.46 9.98 -2.33
N HIS A 141 -0.87 9.37 -1.29
CA HIS A 141 0.57 9.09 -1.22
C HIS A 141 0.90 7.60 -1.15
N CYS A 142 -0.02 6.75 -0.72
CA CYS A 142 0.22 5.32 -0.63
C CYS A 142 -1.06 4.50 -0.69
N ALA A 143 -0.90 3.24 -1.11
CA ALA A 143 -1.86 2.16 -0.92
C ALA A 143 -1.21 1.03 -0.13
N ILE A 144 -1.89 0.57 0.91
CA ILE A 144 -1.46 -0.54 1.76
C ILE A 144 -2.33 -1.74 1.43
N LEU A 145 -1.70 -2.80 0.93
CA LEU A 145 -2.36 -4.01 0.48
C LEU A 145 -2.02 -5.17 1.39
N LYS A 146 -2.99 -6.03 1.67
CA LYS A 146 -2.82 -7.32 2.34
C LYS A 146 -2.80 -8.43 1.29
N LEU A 147 -1.83 -9.33 1.40
CA LEU A 147 -1.76 -10.52 0.54
C LEU A 147 -2.92 -11.47 0.87
N PRO A 148 -3.50 -12.15 -0.14
CA PRO A 148 -4.57 -13.12 0.07
C PRO A 148 -4.11 -14.31 0.92
N THR A 149 -2.87 -14.76 0.70
CA THR A 149 -2.21 -15.81 1.47
C THR A 149 -0.84 -15.31 1.93
N PRO A 150 -0.47 -15.47 3.22
CA PRO A 150 0.88 -15.17 3.67
C PRO A 150 1.90 -16.02 2.90
N THR A 151 3.03 -15.43 2.53
CA THR A 151 4.11 -16.21 1.91
C THR A 151 4.77 -17.12 2.95
N LYS A 152 5.56 -18.11 2.50
CA LYS A 152 6.33 -19.00 3.40
C LYS A 152 7.31 -18.22 4.29
N GLU A 153 7.71 -17.04 3.84
CA GLU A 153 8.61 -16.11 4.53
C GLU A 153 7.86 -15.12 5.43
N GLY A 154 6.54 -15.23 5.54
CA GLY A 154 5.73 -14.40 6.42
C GLY A 154 5.38 -13.01 5.87
N LEU A 155 5.59 -12.76 4.56
CA LEU A 155 5.08 -11.56 3.90
C LEU A 155 3.54 -11.61 3.90
N GLN A 156 2.93 -10.53 4.38
CA GLN A 156 1.49 -10.39 4.58
C GLN A 156 0.95 -9.06 4.09
N CYS A 157 1.77 -8.01 4.04
CA CYS A 157 1.37 -6.68 3.60
C CYS A 157 2.47 -6.01 2.78
N MET A 158 2.03 -5.15 1.87
CA MET A 158 2.88 -4.34 1.02
C MET A 158 2.37 -2.90 0.91
N VAL A 159 3.28 -1.97 0.68
CA VAL A 159 2.97 -0.55 0.46
C VAL A 159 3.45 -0.14 -0.92
N TRP A 160 2.48 0.28 -1.74
CA TRP A 160 2.72 0.89 -3.04
C TRP A 160 2.59 2.41 -2.91
N VAL A 161 3.49 3.15 -3.54
CA VAL A 161 3.49 4.62 -3.54
C VAL A 161 3.73 5.16 -4.94
N PRO A 162 3.23 6.35 -5.29
CA PRO A 162 3.65 7.07 -6.49
C PRO A 162 5.16 7.37 -6.46
N ALA A 163 5.88 7.10 -7.56
CA ALA A 163 7.34 7.22 -7.64
C ALA A 163 7.86 8.61 -7.24
N ASN A 164 7.12 9.68 -7.56
CA ASN A 164 7.47 11.05 -7.18
C ASN A 164 7.41 11.31 -5.67
N THR A 165 6.77 10.43 -4.89
CA THR A 165 6.70 10.48 -3.42
C THR A 165 7.59 9.42 -2.75
N ALA A 166 8.23 8.53 -3.52
CA ALA A 166 8.95 7.38 -2.97
C ALA A 166 10.16 7.76 -2.11
N HIS A 167 10.79 8.92 -2.37
CA HIS A 167 11.92 9.43 -1.59
C HIS A 167 11.56 9.75 -0.13
N PHE A 168 10.27 9.98 0.16
CA PHE A 168 9.78 10.29 1.49
C PHE A 168 8.53 9.49 1.77
N LEU A 169 8.66 8.36 2.46
CA LEU A 169 7.48 7.69 2.98
C LEU A 169 6.80 8.63 3.98
N HIS A 170 5.63 9.15 3.60
CA HIS A 170 4.84 10.03 4.42
C HIS A 170 4.60 9.39 5.80
N THR A 171 4.80 10.18 6.86
CA THR A 171 4.69 9.71 8.25
C THR A 171 3.36 9.01 8.52
N GLU A 172 2.29 9.48 7.88
CA GLU A 172 0.97 8.85 7.92
C GLU A 172 0.98 7.43 7.31
N CYS A 173 1.48 7.26 6.09
CA CYS A 173 1.58 5.95 5.44
C CYS A 173 2.39 4.96 6.27
N LYS A 174 3.50 5.40 6.86
CA LYS A 174 4.30 4.57 7.77
C LYS A 174 3.49 4.17 9.01
N ARG A 175 2.81 5.12 9.65
CA ARG A 175 1.97 4.88 10.84
C ARG A 175 0.86 3.87 10.53
N GLU A 176 0.11 4.08 9.44
CA GLU A 176 -0.99 3.22 9.04
C GLU A 176 -0.50 1.82 8.66
N PHE A 177 0.69 1.69 8.04
CA PHE A 177 1.30 0.39 7.76
C PHE A 177 1.59 -0.40 9.04
N MET A 178 2.24 0.23 10.02
CA MET A 178 2.56 -0.42 11.29
C MET A 178 1.30 -0.77 12.08
N GLN A 179 0.26 0.06 12.02
CA GLN A 179 -0.99 -0.15 12.75
C GLN A 179 -1.90 -1.21 12.11
N ARG A 180 -1.99 -1.25 10.79
CA ARG A 180 -2.95 -2.10 10.07
C ARG A 180 -2.37 -3.41 9.58
N CYS A 181 -1.05 -3.51 9.39
CA CYS A 181 -0.45 -4.76 8.95
C CYS A 181 -0.40 -5.76 10.12
N PRO A 182 -1.06 -6.94 10.02
CA PRO A 182 -1.10 -7.92 11.10
C PRO A 182 0.27 -8.48 11.51
N ALA A 183 1.25 -8.45 10.60
CA ALA A 183 2.61 -8.86 10.90
C ALA A 183 3.36 -7.85 11.78
N CYS A 184 3.01 -6.57 11.71
CA CYS A 184 3.68 -5.51 12.44
C CYS A 184 3.12 -5.32 13.86
N SER A 185 1.90 -5.76 14.13
CA SER A 185 1.25 -5.63 15.44
C SER A 185 1.72 -6.65 16.49
N ARG A 186 2.62 -7.59 16.14
CA ARG A 186 3.09 -8.66 17.04
C ARG A 186 4.36 -8.35 17.84
N THR A 187 4.98 -7.19 17.65
CA THR A 187 6.31 -6.91 18.24
C THR A 187 6.29 -6.60 19.75
N GLU A 188 5.12 -6.41 20.36
CA GLU A 188 5.01 -6.11 21.80
C GLU A 188 4.77 -7.35 22.70
N SER A 189 4.49 -8.53 22.14
CA SER A 189 4.07 -9.69 22.97
C SER A 189 5.17 -10.71 23.29
N THR A 190 6.37 -10.59 22.72
CA THR A 190 7.43 -11.61 22.87
C THR A 190 8.63 -11.18 23.73
N ALA A 191 8.57 -9.99 24.35
CA ALA A 191 9.60 -9.52 25.26
C ALA A 191 9.32 -9.80 26.75
N SER A 192 8.18 -10.45 27.08
CA SER A 192 7.74 -10.64 28.47
C SER A 192 7.71 -12.09 28.96
N MET A 193 8.31 -13.03 28.24
CA MET A 193 8.43 -14.43 28.68
C MET A 193 9.85 -14.98 28.48
N THR A 194 10.83 -14.38 29.14
CA THR A 194 12.10 -15.03 29.50
C THR A 194 12.74 -14.29 30.68
N SER A 195 12.09 -14.40 31.83
CA SER A 195 12.76 -14.27 33.12
C SER A 195 12.06 -15.21 34.08
N ALA A 196 12.56 -16.45 34.06
CA ALA A 196 12.39 -17.46 35.10
C ALA A 196 13.79 -17.93 35.47
#